data_AF-A0A9X6LT92-F1
#
_entry.id   AF-A0A9X6LT92-F1
#
_cell.length_a   1.000
_cell.length_b   1.000
_cell.length_c   1.000
_cell.angle_alpha   90.00
_cell.angle_beta   90.00
_cell.angle_gamma   90.00
#
_symmetry.space_group_name_H-M   'P 1'
#
loop_
_entity.id
_entity.type
_entity.pdbx_description
1 polymer ?
#
loop_
_entity_poly.entity_id
_entity_poly.type
_entity_poly.pdbx_seq_one_letter_code
_entity_poly.pdbx_strand_id
1 'polypeptide(L)' 'MLKLQGKYNEAKVFTTNVEKTAAGQIIDLCNQQFVKDSKIRIMPDTHAGAGCTIGTTMTIQDKIVPNLVGVN' A
#
# COMPACT_ATOMS: atom_id res chain seq x y z
N MET A 1 12.89 8.38 -2.86
CA MET A 1 11.45 8.47 -2.56
C MET A 1 10.69 8.56 -3.87
N LEU A 2 9.67 7.73 -4.06
CA LEU A 2 8.83 7.71 -5.26
C LEU A 2 7.35 7.75 -4.88
N LYS A 3 6.49 8.07 -5.85
CA LYS A 3 5.04 8.02 -5.71
C LYS A 3 4.47 6.96 -6.64
N LEU A 4 3.59 6.12 -6.12
CA LEU A 4 2.82 5.17 -6.92
C LEU A 4 1.35 5.63 -6.94
N GLN A 5 0.87 5.96 -8.13
CA GLN A 5 -0.47 6.48 -8.36
C GLN A 5 -1.39 5.36 -8.82
N GLY A 6 -2.52 5.21 -8.13
CA GLY A 6 -3.64 4.39 -8.58
C GLY A 6 -4.85 5.25 -8.95
N LYS A 7 -5.97 4.59 -9.19
CA LYS A 7 -7.24 5.19 -9.64
C LYS A 7 -7.90 6.07 -8.57
N TYR A 8 -7.80 5.69 -7.28
CA TYR A 8 -8.51 6.39 -6.20
C TYR A 8 -7.59 7.10 -5.20
N ASN A 9 -6.29 6.78 -5.18
CA ASN A 9 -5.32 7.42 -4.30
C ASN A 9 -3.85 7.26 -4.79
N GLU A 10 -2.90 7.86 -4.08
CA GLU A 10 -1.46 7.69 -4.25
C GLU A 10 -0.77 7.17 -2.97
N ALA A 11 0.30 6.40 -3.15
CA ALA A 11 1.18 5.96 -2.07
C ALA A 11 2.53 6.70 -2.13
N LYS A 12 2.96 7.22 -0.98
CA LYS A 12 4.31 7.79 -0.83
C LYS A 12 5.27 6.70 -0.37
N VAL A 13 6.26 6.38 -1.20
CA VAL A 13 7.21 5.28 -0.98
C VAL A 13 8.58 5.83 -0.59
N PHE A 14 9.08 5.40 0.57
CA PHE A 14 10.31 5.93 1.18
C PHE A 14 11.60 5.24 0.72
N THR A 15 11.52 4.36 -0.28
CA THR A 15 12.66 3.76 -0.97
C THR A 15 12.57 4.01 -2.49
N THR A 16 13.67 3.79 -3.21
CA THR A 16 13.70 3.69 -4.67
C THR A 16 13.89 2.25 -5.16
N ASN A 17 14.19 1.33 -4.25
CA ASN A 17 14.32 -0.09 -4.53
C ASN A 17 13.01 -0.79 -4.14
N VAL A 18 12.15 -1.05 -5.13
CA VAL A 18 10.86 -1.71 -4.93
C VAL A 18 10.75 -2.84 -5.95
N GLU A 19 10.49 -4.05 -5.48
CA GLU A 19 10.25 -5.21 -6.34
C GLU A 19 9.00 -4.99 -7.20
N LYS A 20 8.99 -5.52 -8.43
CA LYS A 20 7.85 -5.36 -9.34
C LYS A 20 6.54 -5.87 -8.73
N THR A 21 6.59 -7.00 -8.02
CA THR A 21 5.42 -7.59 -7.35
C THR A 21 4.90 -6.69 -6.22
N ALA A 22 5.80 -6.15 -5.39
CA ALA A 22 5.45 -5.19 -4.34
C ALA A 22 4.84 -3.91 -4.93
N ALA A 23 5.44 -3.36 -6.00
CA ALA A 23 4.91 -2.19 -6.70
C ALA A 23 3.50 -2.44 -7.28
N GLY A 24 3.26 -3.63 -7.85
CA GLY A 24 1.94 -4.05 -8.31
C GLY A 24 0.90 -4.05 -7.20
N GLN A 25 1.22 -4.67 -6.06
CA GLN A 25 0.34 -4.70 -4.89
C GLN A 25 0.03 -3.29 -4.33
N ILE A 26 1.01 -2.38 -4.33
CA ILE A 26 0.79 -0.98 -3.92
C ILE A 26 -0.17 -0.28 -4.88
N ILE A 27 0.01 -0.47 -6.19
CA ILE A 27 -0.88 0.10 -7.21
C ILE A 27 -2.29 -0.48 -7.08
N ASP A 28 -2.41 -1.80 -6.87
CA ASP A 28 -3.68 -2.48 -6.66
C ASP A 28 -4.41 -1.96 -5.41
N LEU A 29 -3.70 -1.70 -4.31
CA LEU A 29 -4.24 -1.04 -3.13
C LEU A 29 -4.76 0.37 -3.47
N CYS A 30 -3.94 1.19 -4.16
CA CYS A 30 -4.32 2.54 -4.60
C CYS A 30 -5.48 2.56 -5.62
N ASN A 31 -5.78 1.42 -6.25
CA ASN A 31 -6.91 1.22 -7.15
C ASN A 31 -8.21 0.85 -6.42
N GLN A 32 -8.21 0.73 -5.09
CA GLN A 32 -9.42 0.42 -4.34
C GLN A 32 -10.13 1.68 -3.85
N GLN A 33 -11.45 1.75 -4.04
CA GLN A 33 -12.21 2.96 -3.68
C GLN A 33 -12.19 3.27 -2.18
N PHE A 34 -12.04 2.25 -1.32
CA PHE A 34 -12.06 2.45 0.13
C PHE A 34 -10.85 3.24 0.64
N VAL A 35 -9.75 3.28 -0.12
CA VAL A 35 -8.56 4.04 0.24
C VAL A 35 -8.64 5.50 -0.18
N LYS A 36 -9.73 5.94 -0.81
CA LYS A 36 -9.95 7.35 -1.14
C LYS A 36 -9.74 8.19 0.13
N ASP A 37 -8.95 9.25 0.00
CA ASP A 37 -8.58 10.18 1.09
C ASP A 37 -7.68 9.60 2.20
N SER A 38 -7.25 8.34 2.10
CA SER A 38 -6.31 7.74 3.05
C SER A 38 -4.89 8.28 2.88
N LYS A 39 -4.13 8.44 3.97
CA LYS A 39 -2.70 8.75 3.90
C LYS A 39 -1.91 7.44 3.81
N ILE A 40 -1.47 7.06 2.62
CA ILE A 40 -0.73 5.80 2.41
C ILE A 40 0.79 6.08 2.40
N ARG A 41 1.54 5.33 3.23
CA ARG A 41 3.00 5.38 3.36
C ARG A 41 3.58 3.98 3.23
N ILE A 42 4.59 3.83 2.38
CA ILE A 42 5.28 2.56 2.16
C ILE A 42 6.72 2.71 2.65
N MET A 43 7.10 1.89 3.61
CA MET A 43 8.38 1.93 4.30
C MET A 43 9.52 1.38 3.44
N PRO A 44 10.79 1.68 3.79
CA PRO A 44 11.93 1.29 2.95
C PRO A 44 12.19 -0.22 2.86
N ASP A 45 11.74 -1.00 3.84
CA ASP A 45 11.83 -2.46 3.95
C ASP A 45 10.68 -3.20 3.21
N THR A 46 9.96 -2.49 2.33
CA THR A 46 8.81 -3.03 1.62
C THR A 46 9.15 -4.21 0.71
N HIS A 47 8.26 -5.21 0.72
CA HIS A 47 8.34 -6.39 -0.12
C HIS A 47 6.95 -6.98 -0.35
N ALA A 48 6.84 -7.90 -1.30
CA ALA A 48 5.57 -8.55 -1.62
C ALA A 48 5.07 -9.40 -0.43
N GLY A 49 3.79 -9.27 -0.08
CA GLY A 49 3.14 -10.08 0.96
C GLY A 49 1.99 -10.92 0.42
N ALA A 50 1.36 -11.71 1.29
CA ALA A 50 0.15 -12.46 0.96
C ALA A 50 -1.06 -11.52 0.92
N GLY A 51 -1.38 -10.99 -0.26
CA GLY A 51 -2.55 -10.14 -0.51
C GLY A 51 -2.31 -8.64 -0.37
N CYS A 52 -1.40 -8.20 0.51
CA CYS A 52 -0.97 -6.81 0.60
C CYS A 52 0.55 -6.69 0.75
N THR A 53 1.10 -5.57 0.29
CA THR A 53 2.50 -5.20 0.45
C THR A 53 2.88 -5.05 1.92
N ILE A 54 3.97 -5.71 2.33
CA ILE A 54 4.55 -5.52 3.67
C ILE A 54 5.29 -4.17 3.71
N GLY A 55 5.34 -3.55 4.90
CA GLY A 55 5.86 -2.19 5.09
C GLY A 55 4.83 -1.10 4.77
N THR A 56 3.54 -1.43 4.73
CA THR A 56 2.46 -0.47 4.52
C THR A 56 2.00 0.15 5.86
N THR A 57 1.86 1.48 5.89
CA THR A 57 1.17 2.19 6.97
C THR A 57 0.17 3.16 6.36
N MET A 58 -1.07 3.14 6.87
CA MET A 58 -2.10 4.03 6.36
C MET A 58 -3.16 4.40 7.40
N THR A 59 -3.88 5.48 7.14
CA THR A 59 -5.12 5.81 7.87
C THR A 59 -6.28 5.01 7.30
N ILE A 60 -7.16 4.50 8.17
CA ILE A 60 -8.43 3.86 7.80
C ILE A 60 -9.53 4.47 8.68
N GLN A 61 -10.67 4.78 8.08
CA GLN A 61 -11.84 5.35 8.77
C GLN A 61 -13.08 4.50 8.49
N ASP A 62 -13.83 4.19 9.55
CA ASP A 62 -15.11 3.46 9.55
C ASP A 62 -15.09 2.09 8.84
N LYS A 63 -13.92 1.46 8.76
CA LYS A 63 -13.70 0.18 8.07
C LYS A 63 -12.67 -0.66 8.81
N ILE A 64 -12.78 -1.97 8.63
CA ILE A 64 -11.75 -2.95 9.03
C ILE A 64 -11.32 -3.67 7.75
N VAL A 65 -10.02 -3.83 7.53
CA VAL A 65 -9.46 -4.50 6.35
C VAL A 65 -8.44 -5.54 6.81
N PRO A 66 -8.87 -6.77 7.13
CA PRO A 66 -8.00 -7.77 7.77
C PRO A 66 -6.74 -8.10 6.97
N ASN A 67 -6.83 -8.13 5.64
CA ASN A 67 -5.70 -8.42 4.76
C ASN A 67 -4.55 -7.38 4.85
N LEU A 68 -4.78 -6.21 5.46
CA LEU A 68 -3.74 -5.20 5.70
C LEU A 68 -2.99 -5.41 7.03
N VAL A 69 -3.50 -6.27 7.91
CA VAL A 69 -2.88 -6.57 9.22
C VAL A 69 -1.93 -7.76 9.11
N GLY A 70 -2.20 -8.68 8.19
CA GLY A 70 -1.44 -9.92 8.01
C GLY A 70 -2.18 -11.14 8.56
N VAL A 71 -1.79 -12.32 8.09
CA VAL A 71 -2.25 -13.62 8.56
C VAL A 71 -1.08 -14.37 9.19
N ASN A 72 -1.35 -15.27 10.13
CA ASN A 72 -0.34 -16.14 10.74
C ASN A 72 -0.04 -17.36 9.87
#